data_AF-E4L7C8-F1
#
_entry.id   AF-E4L7C8-F1
#
_cell.length_a   1.000
_cell.length_b   1.000
_cell.length_c   1.000
_cell.angle_alpha   90.00
_cell.angle_beta   90.00
_cell.angle_gamma   90.00
#
_symmetry.space_group_name_H-M   'P 1'
#
loop_
_entity.id
_entity.type
_entity.pdbx_description
1 polymer ?
#
loop_
_entity_poly.entity_id
_entity_poly.type
_entity_poly.pdbx_seq_one_letter_code
_entity_poly.pdbx_strand_id
1 'polypeptide(L)' 'MNLADEIRKTELYKTFEAYIDTDDITKRIKGHFNLTSDAPKEAHEALAKWRAIKLSKRF' A
#
# COMPACT_ATOMS: atom_id res chain seq x y z
N MET A 1 -6.20 -1.70 18.33
CA MET A 1 -5.38 -1.82 17.10
C MET A 1 -3.94 -2.03 17.52
N ASN A 2 -3.21 -2.95 16.89
CA ASN A 2 -1.84 -3.29 17.29
C ASN A 2 -0.87 -2.29 16.64
N LEU A 3 -0.13 -1.51 17.43
CA LEU A 3 0.75 -0.42 16.95
C LEU A 3 1.75 -0.92 15.90
N ALA A 4 2.28 -2.13 16.09
CA ALA A 4 3.20 -2.78 15.16
C ALA A 4 2.61 -2.97 13.74
N ASP A 5 1.29 -3.17 13.66
CA ASP A 5 0.58 -3.37 12.40
C ASP A 5 0.38 -2.05 11.65
N GLU A 6 0.17 -0.96 12.39
CA GLU A 6 0.08 0.40 11.83
C GLU A 6 1.44 0.91 11.35
N ILE A 7 2.52 0.62 12.09
CA ILE A 7 3.89 0.92 11.67
C ILE A 7 4.20 0.17 10.37
N ARG A 8 4.01 -1.15 10.34
CA ARG A 8 4.23 -1.96 9.12
C ARG A 8 3.41 -1.47 7.93
N LYS A 9 2.14 -1.15 8.14
CA LYS A 9 1.29 -0.61 7.08
C LYS A 9 1.85 0.71 6.52
N THR A 10 2.39 1.58 7.38
CA THR A 10 2.95 2.86 6.98
C THR A 10 4.29 2.69 6.24
N GLU A 11 5.13 1.77 6.70
CA GLU A 11 6.39 1.43 6.04
C GLU A 11 6.16 0.85 4.65
N LEU A 12 5.26 -0.15 4.54
CA LEU A 12 4.88 -0.74 3.26
C LEU A 12 4.32 0.32 2.31
N TYR A 13 3.48 1.22 2.82
CA TYR A 13 2.93 2.31 2.03
C TYR A 13 4.03 3.21 1.45
N LYS A 14 5.00 3.64 2.27
CA LYS A 14 6.15 4.43 1.80
C LYS A 14 6.97 3.72 0.72
N THR A 15 7.10 2.39 0.79
CA THR A 15 7.87 1.60 -0.20
C THR A 15 7.27 1.67 -1.60
N PHE A 16 5.94 1.68 -1.72
CA PHE A 16 5.28 1.74 -3.04
C PHE A 16 4.68 3.10 -3.38
N GLU A 17 4.63 4.05 -2.43
CA GLU A 17 4.04 5.39 -2.58
C GLU A 17 4.62 6.16 -3.78
N ALA A 18 5.95 6.11 -3.95
CA ALA A 18 6.66 6.77 -5.03
C ALA A 18 6.29 6.22 -6.43
N TYR A 19 5.70 5.03 -6.47
CA TYR A 19 5.33 4.34 -7.70
C TYR A 19 3.83 4.32 -7.94
N ILE A 20 3.04 5.07 -7.17
CA ILE A 20 1.60 5.13 -7.38
C ILE A 20 1.30 6.00 -8.62
N ASP A 21 0.67 5.42 -9.62
CA ASP A 21 0.35 6.07 -10.91
C ASP A 21 -0.74 7.17 -10.79
N THR A 22 -1.43 7.24 -9.66
CA THR A 22 -2.47 8.25 -9.41
C THR A 22 -2.00 9.30 -8.41
N ASP A 23 -2.19 10.58 -8.73
CA ASP A 23 -2.00 11.68 -7.78
C ASP A 23 -3.21 11.86 -6.83
N ASP A 24 -4.33 11.19 -7.11
CA ASP A 24 -5.56 11.32 -6.34
C ASP A 24 -5.46 10.64 -4.97
N ILE A 25 -5.29 11.46 -3.93
CA ILE A 25 -5.22 11.03 -2.53
C ILE A 25 -6.46 10.23 -2.12
N THR A 26 -7.65 10.54 -2.64
CA THR A 26 -8.89 9.83 -2.31
C THR A 26 -8.83 8.40 -2.82
N LYS A 27 -8.31 8.19 -4.04
CA LYS A 27 -8.07 6.86 -4.61
C LYS A 27 -6.98 6.09 -3.85
N ARG A 28 -5.90 6.78 -3.44
CA ARG A 28 -4.83 6.23 -2.60
C ARG A 28 -5.35 5.69 -1.27
N ILE A 29 -6.13 6.50 -0.54
CA ILE A 29 -6.72 6.10 0.75
C ILE A 29 -7.68 4.91 0.58
N LYS A 30 -8.50 4.92 -0.48
CA LYS A 30 -9.41 3.81 -0.78
C LYS A 30 -8.66 2.53 -1.18
N GLY A 31 -7.44 2.63 -1.68
CA GLY A 31 -6.68 1.48 -2.20
C GLY A 31 -6.98 1.18 -3.68
N HIS A 32 -7.62 2.13 -4.37
CA HIS A 32 -8.02 2.01 -5.78
C HIS A 32 -6.98 2.71 -6.66
N PHE A 33 -5.77 2.17 -6.66
CA PHE A 33 -4.66 2.67 -7.45
C PHE A 33 -3.83 1.50 -7.97
N ASN A 34 -3.16 1.75 -9.09
CA ASN A 34 -2.16 0.86 -9.65
C ASN A 34 -0.77 1.45 -9.43
N LEU A 35 0.23 0.57 -9.44
CA LEU A 35 1.62 1.01 -9.51
C LEU A 35 1.97 1.31 -10.96
N THR A 36 2.92 2.21 -11.17
CA THR A 36 3.51 2.51 -12.46
C THR A 36 4.21 1.25 -13.00
N SER A 37 4.32 1.12 -14.33
CA SER A 37 5.00 -0.04 -14.95
C SER A 37 6.50 -0.12 -14.60
N ASP A 38 7.08 0.97 -14.12
CA ASP A 38 8.47 1.05 -13.67
C ASP A 38 8.65 0.58 -12.21
N ALA A 39 7.55 0.29 -11.50
CA ALA A 39 7.60 -0.07 -10.09
C ALA A 39 8.38 -1.38 -9.89
N PRO A 40 9.37 -1.41 -8.98
CA PRO A 40 10.15 -2.61 -8.72
C PRO A 40 9.25 -3.72 -8.16
N LYS A 41 9.71 -4.96 -8.28
CA LYS A 41 9.03 -6.13 -7.70
C LYS A 41 8.76 -5.94 -6.20
N GLU A 42 9.69 -5.29 -5.51
CA GLU A 42 9.59 -4.99 -4.08
C GLU A 42 8.39 -4.07 -3.75
N ALA A 43 8.09 -3.08 -4.60
CA ALA A 43 6.91 -2.22 -4.46
C ALA A 43 5.60 -3.00 -4.68
N HIS A 44 5.59 -3.91 -5.66
CA HIS A 44 4.45 -4.80 -5.91
C HIS A 44 4.19 -5.75 -4.74
N GLU A 45 5.24 -6.35 -4.18
CA GLU A 45 5.15 -7.19 -2.98
C GLU A 45 4.69 -6.40 -1.76
N ALA A 46 5.20 -5.18 -1.59
CA ALA A 46 4.79 -4.29 -0.50
C ALA A 46 3.30 -3.91 -0.61
N LEU A 47 2.81 -3.63 -1.82
CA LEU A 47 1.39 -3.37 -2.07
C LEU A 47 0.52 -4.59 -1.74
N ALA A 48 0.95 -5.79 -2.14
CA ALA A 48 0.24 -7.03 -1.83
C ALA A 48 0.13 -7.26 -0.31
N LYS A 49 1.23 -7.08 0.43
CA LYS A 49 1.25 -7.17 1.90
C LYS A 49 0.37 -6.10 2.55
N TRP A 50 0.42 -4.86 2.05
CA TRP A 50 -0.41 -3.77 2.56
C TRP A 50 -1.90 -4.02 2.35
N ARG A 51 -2.29 -4.53 1.17
CA ARG A 51 -3.67 -4.94 0.89
C ARG A 51 -4.10 -6.10 1.78
N ALA A 52 -3.23 -7.09 2.01
CA ALA A 52 -3.51 -8.22 2.90
C ALA A 52 -3.76 -7.76 4.35
N ILE A 53 -2.93 -6.84 4.87
CA ILE A 53 -3.13 -6.24 6.21
C ILE A 53 -4.47 -5.48 6.28
N LYS A 54 -4.76 -4.67 5.25
CA LYS A 54 -6.01 -3.91 5.18
C LYS A 54 -7.24 -4.81 5.11
N LEU A 55 -7.16 -5.94 4.39
CA LEU A 55 -8.23 -6.91 4.23
C LEU A 55 -8.41 -7.77 5.50
N SER A 56 -7.32 -8.17 6.14
CA SER A 56 -7.32 -8.93 7.40
C SER A 56 -8.04 -8.16 8.52
N LYS A 57 -7.90 -6.82 8.54
CA LYS A 57 -8.63 -5.95 9.46
C LYS A 57 -10.15 -5.86 9.22
N ARG A 58 -10.66 -6.43 8.12
CA ARG A 58 -12.09 -6.41 7.76
C ARG A 58 -12.84 -7.66 8.26
N PHE A 59 -12.12 -8.67 8.74
CA PHE A 59 -12.67 -9.91 9.30
C PHE A 59 -12.42 -10.01 10.81
#